data_AF-A0A195FU55-F1
#
_entry.id   AF-A0A195FU55-F1
#
_cell.length_a   1.000
_cell.length_b   1.000
_cell.length_c   1.000
_cell.angle_alpha   90.00
_cell.angle_beta   90.00
_cell.angle_gamma   90.00
#
_symmetry.space_group_name_H-M   'P 1'
#
loop_
_entity.id
_entity.type
_entity.pdbx_description
1 polymer ?
#
loop_
_entity_poly.entity_id
_entity_poly.type
_entity_poly.pdbx_seq_one_letter_code
_entity_poly.pdbx_strand_id
1 'polypeptide(L)'
;MRRYRTSGDKFLNEDENVREQQSPFAFPSCSQTLSHLQWWKMLKKKAISKRDRKVYKDRHKILQSHNILHVEIEAEEAKKHKELDKMIAMTDVDPQYFTELSGRPVKEKFSLKEYIQDIREILKTKLLISQEKDDCIRIDQQFEQETRRLRQIQYRCRRYVSDFEEFLSKDHEKSMQMLKKAEWETKLTEEISTQKNELAKQFGQSRLDIYVLEENWRLVKMCQMFLYCVSPVAWRTKYDWQQSESERSSIVDIPLSVDLFNRYKTLDETASLEKLIELFEQDITDAGPAVLYFDDPFDLIRIFRAMETQHLNALVHLESLAVPMADITMTITVTEAQIKREISEITTTINDLENFIIEAENRAANLEEYANYLLRDVFRRLVCSEEVLYLRVFIEDTYESCIDSNDANLDGFSMMKWIEKMHEELNLQLDNLPREIVRACEREGFRQEMKVIKQAEDAARKFELMHRLLDALKRLMEPPASKKRPLIRRSVPIITKLKPPLLSPKPTDEEIQYLTFFTDYCRLRDDFVTYRSKFPDDFNLTFQSKRDDKEKEEEEETTEEKRK
;
A
#
# COMPACT_ATOMS: atom_id res chain seq x y z
N MET A 1 7.95 -32.72 -37.04
CA MET A 1 7.29 -34.06 -37.06
C MET A 1 5.78 -33.86 -37.23
N ARG A 2 5.27 -33.87 -38.47
CA ARG A 2 3.84 -33.74 -38.75
C ARG A 2 3.19 -35.11 -38.71
N ARG A 3 2.27 -35.32 -37.76
CA ARG A 3 1.34 -36.46 -37.78
C ARG A 3 0.07 -35.98 -38.48
N TYR A 4 -0.29 -36.61 -39.59
CA TYR A 4 -1.65 -36.54 -40.12
C TYR A 4 -2.42 -37.71 -39.51
N ARG A 5 -3.47 -37.38 -38.74
CA ARG A 5 -4.55 -38.29 -38.38
C ARG A 5 -5.76 -37.86 -39.19
N THR A 6 -6.25 -38.73 -40.06
CA THR A 6 -7.63 -38.67 -40.56
C THR A 6 -8.33 -39.92 -40.06
N SER A 7 -9.37 -39.67 -39.27
CA SER A 7 -10.31 -40.60 -38.66
C SER A 7 -11.30 -41.18 -39.67
N GLY A 8 -11.73 -42.42 -39.42
CA GLY A 8 -12.89 -42.99 -40.11
C GLY A 8 -13.06 -44.49 -39.84
N ASP A 9 -13.06 -44.87 -38.56
CA ASP A 9 -13.54 -46.20 -38.12
C ASP A 9 -15.00 -46.39 -38.51
N LYS A 10 -15.28 -47.49 -39.22
CA LYS A 10 -16.48 -48.34 -39.11
C LYS A 10 -16.51 -49.30 -40.31
N PHE A 11 -15.83 -50.45 -40.22
CA PHE A 11 -16.27 -51.71 -40.82
C PHE A 11 -15.62 -52.88 -40.06
N LEU A 12 -16.44 -53.62 -39.32
CA LEU A 12 -16.14 -54.98 -38.89
C LEU A 12 -16.26 -55.89 -40.12
N ASN A 13 -15.21 -56.63 -40.48
CA ASN A 13 -15.24 -58.07 -40.82
C ASN A 13 -13.86 -58.58 -41.29
N GLU A 14 -13.44 -59.67 -40.65
CA GLU A 14 -12.55 -60.77 -41.07
C GLU A 14 -11.08 -60.47 -41.48
N ASP A 15 -10.15 -60.93 -40.62
CA ASP A 15 -8.71 -61.00 -40.85
C ASP A 15 -8.35 -62.08 -41.90
N GLU A 16 -8.16 -61.68 -43.16
CA GLU A 16 -7.43 -62.49 -44.15
C GLU A 16 -5.90 -62.25 -44.02
N ASN A 17 -5.15 -63.29 -43.66
CA ASN A 17 -3.69 -63.26 -43.48
C ASN A 17 -2.92 -63.14 -44.82
N VAL A 18 -2.50 -61.94 -45.19
CA VAL A 18 -1.73 -61.64 -46.43
C VAL A 18 -0.21 -61.93 -46.30
N ARG A 19 0.20 -62.95 -45.54
CA ARG A 19 1.65 -63.30 -45.36
C ARG A 19 2.09 -64.65 -45.95
N GLU A 20 1.20 -65.42 -46.57
CA GLU A 20 1.53 -66.76 -47.11
C GLU A 20 1.42 -66.90 -48.64
N GLN A 21 1.41 -65.80 -49.41
CA GLN A 21 1.47 -65.89 -50.87
C GLN A 21 2.90 -65.62 -51.39
N GLN A 22 3.56 -66.65 -51.91
CA GLN A 22 4.83 -66.54 -52.62
C GLN A 22 4.66 -65.79 -53.96
N SER A 23 5.59 -64.86 -54.25
CA SER A 23 5.48 -64.01 -55.45
C SER A 23 5.74 -64.80 -56.76
N PRO A 24 5.09 -64.43 -57.88
CA PRO A 24 5.23 -65.11 -59.18
C PRO A 24 6.62 -64.98 -59.83
N PHE A 25 7.57 -64.29 -59.20
CA PHE A 25 8.89 -63.97 -59.75
C PHE A 25 10.07 -64.63 -59.01
N ALA A 26 9.80 -65.66 -58.19
CA ALA A 26 10.87 -66.46 -57.57
C ALA A 26 11.34 -67.59 -58.50
N PHE A 27 12.64 -67.67 -58.78
CA PHE A 27 13.25 -68.75 -59.57
C PHE A 27 13.33 -70.07 -58.76
N PRO A 28 12.95 -71.24 -59.32
CA PRO A 28 13.09 -72.52 -58.64
C PRO A 28 14.56 -72.92 -58.39
N SER A 29 14.80 -73.66 -57.31
CA SER A 29 16.14 -74.10 -56.88
C SER A 29 16.80 -75.05 -57.89
N CYS A 30 18.11 -74.85 -58.08
CA CYS A 30 18.93 -75.41 -59.18
C CYS A 30 18.95 -76.95 -59.30
N SER A 31 18.49 -77.69 -58.29
CA SER A 31 18.44 -79.17 -58.30
C SER A 31 17.36 -79.75 -59.23
N GLN A 32 16.30 -78.99 -59.55
CA GLN A 32 15.25 -79.41 -60.50
C GLN A 32 15.62 -79.14 -61.97
N THR A 33 16.65 -78.35 -62.22
CA THR A 33 17.09 -77.99 -63.58
C THR A 33 17.72 -79.17 -64.32
N LEU A 34 18.48 -80.01 -63.60
CA LEU A 34 19.12 -81.21 -64.16
C LEU A 34 18.10 -82.30 -64.52
N SER A 35 17.11 -82.53 -63.65
CA SER A 35 16.01 -83.46 -63.92
C SER A 35 15.14 -82.97 -65.08
N HIS A 36 14.86 -81.66 -65.15
CA HIS A 36 14.14 -81.06 -66.28
C HIS A 36 14.92 -81.20 -67.61
N LEU A 37 16.25 -80.98 -67.62
CA LEU A 37 17.09 -81.16 -68.82
C LEU A 37 17.21 -82.63 -69.25
N GLN A 38 17.30 -83.58 -68.30
CA GLN A 38 17.29 -85.02 -68.60
C GLN A 38 15.94 -85.46 -69.16
N TRP A 39 14.84 -84.98 -68.59
CA TRP A 39 13.48 -85.19 -69.10
C TRP A 39 13.32 -84.64 -70.52
N TRP A 40 13.84 -83.45 -70.79
CA TRP A 40 13.82 -82.84 -72.14
C TRP A 40 14.65 -83.62 -73.16
N LYS A 41 15.84 -84.12 -72.79
CA LYS A 41 16.66 -85.01 -73.63
C LYS A 41 15.95 -86.34 -73.92
N MET A 42 15.24 -86.91 -72.94
CA MET A 42 14.42 -88.11 -73.12
C MET A 42 13.23 -87.87 -74.06
N LEU A 43 12.54 -86.73 -73.93
CA LEU A 43 11.46 -86.31 -74.84
C LEU A 43 11.95 -86.14 -76.27
N LYS A 44 13.12 -85.50 -76.46
CA LYS A 44 13.74 -85.33 -77.79
C LYS A 44 14.12 -86.68 -78.41
N LYS A 45 14.69 -87.63 -77.65
CA LYS A 45 14.94 -89.02 -78.11
C LYS A 45 13.64 -89.76 -78.45
N LYS A 46 12.57 -89.58 -77.67
CA LYS A 46 11.25 -90.21 -77.91
C LYS A 46 10.56 -89.64 -79.16
N ALA A 47 10.78 -88.36 -79.47
CA ALA A 47 10.30 -87.74 -80.71
C ALA A 47 11.04 -88.24 -81.95
N ILE A 48 12.36 -88.46 -81.86
CA ILE A 48 13.17 -89.04 -82.96
C ILE A 48 12.77 -90.51 -83.22
N SER A 49 12.62 -91.33 -82.17
CA SER A 49 12.18 -92.73 -82.31
C SER A 49 10.75 -92.88 -82.85
N LYS A 50 9.84 -91.94 -82.56
CA LYS A 50 8.50 -91.90 -83.15
C LYS A 50 8.48 -91.48 -84.63
N ARG A 51 9.49 -90.73 -85.11
CA ARG A 51 9.66 -90.43 -86.54
C ARG A 51 10.20 -91.64 -87.30
N ASP A 52 11.16 -92.39 -86.74
CA ASP A 52 11.75 -93.55 -87.41
C ASP A 52 10.83 -94.78 -87.48
N ARG A 53 9.92 -94.97 -86.50
CA ARG A 53 8.95 -96.08 -86.53
C ARG A 53 7.77 -95.89 -87.50
N LYS A 54 7.57 -94.70 -88.08
CA LYS A 54 6.53 -94.44 -89.09
C LYS A 54 6.99 -94.66 -90.55
N VAL A 55 8.25 -95.03 -90.78
CA VAL A 55 8.82 -95.12 -92.14
C VAL A 55 8.98 -96.57 -92.66
N TYR A 56 8.66 -97.61 -91.86
CA TYR A 56 8.92 -99.01 -92.23
C TYR A 56 7.70 -99.90 -92.56
N LYS A 57 6.50 -99.33 -92.74
CA LYS A 57 5.32 -100.06 -93.25
C LYS A 57 4.57 -99.23 -94.28
N ASP A 58 5.19 -99.02 -95.44
CA ASP A 58 4.50 -98.84 -96.73
C ASP A 58 5.54 -98.65 -97.84
N ARG A 59 6.11 -99.77 -98.29
CA ARG A 59 6.86 -99.84 -99.54
C ARG A 59 6.61 -101.18 -100.23
N HIS A 60 5.37 -101.42 -100.63
CA HIS A 60 5.07 -102.28 -101.76
C HIS A 60 3.86 -101.71 -102.51
N LYS A 61 4.05 -101.53 -103.83
CA LYS A 61 3.11 -101.01 -104.83
C LYS A 61 2.92 -99.48 -104.79
N ILE A 62 3.68 -98.78 -105.62
CA ILE A 62 3.19 -98.17 -106.87
C ILE A 62 4.40 -97.54 -107.56
N LEU A 63 4.80 -98.20 -108.63
CA LEU A 63 5.55 -97.63 -109.74
C LEU A 63 4.51 -96.95 -110.63
N GLN A 64 4.87 -95.82 -111.25
CA GLN A 64 4.09 -95.00 -112.21
C GLN A 64 3.17 -93.94 -111.61
N SER A 65 3.69 -92.71 -111.50
CA SER A 65 3.28 -91.59 -112.35
C SER A 65 3.84 -90.29 -111.77
N HIS A 66 4.64 -89.61 -112.59
CA HIS A 66 5.02 -88.22 -112.38
C HIS A 66 3.78 -87.32 -112.46
N ASN A 67 3.91 -86.15 -111.83
CA ASN A 67 3.02 -84.98 -111.89
C ASN A 67 1.92 -84.98 -110.81
N ILE A 68 2.08 -84.08 -109.82
CA ILE A 68 1.09 -83.19 -109.20
C ILE A 68 1.83 -82.47 -108.04
N LEU A 69 2.62 -81.47 -108.41
CA LEU A 69 2.95 -80.30 -107.57
C LEU A 69 2.66 -79.11 -108.50
N HIS A 70 1.38 -78.82 -108.68
CA HIS A 70 0.89 -77.70 -109.47
C HIS A 70 -0.51 -77.29 -108.98
N VAL A 71 -0.60 -76.92 -107.70
CA VAL A 71 -1.77 -76.31 -107.06
C VAL A 71 -1.19 -75.59 -105.83
N GLU A 72 -0.71 -74.35 -105.91
CA GLU A 72 -1.46 -73.16 -105.45
C GLU A 72 -0.72 -71.83 -105.75
N ILE A 73 0.32 -71.84 -106.59
CA ILE A 73 1.07 -70.60 -106.96
C ILE A 73 0.41 -69.86 -108.14
N GLU A 74 -0.46 -70.53 -108.91
CA GLU A 74 -1.13 -69.94 -110.09
C GLU A 74 -2.29 -68.98 -109.74
N ALA A 75 -2.76 -68.93 -108.49
CA ALA A 75 -3.95 -68.16 -108.12
C ALA A 75 -3.67 -66.68 -107.76
N GLU A 76 -2.46 -66.33 -107.32
CA GLU A 76 -2.09 -64.94 -106.96
C GLU A 76 -1.40 -64.18 -108.10
N GLU A 77 -0.70 -64.87 -109.02
CA GLU A 77 -0.04 -64.24 -110.17
C GLU A 77 -1.01 -63.89 -111.32
N ALA A 78 -2.22 -64.46 -111.35
CA ALA A 78 -3.23 -64.23 -112.38
C ALA A 78 -3.98 -62.88 -112.30
N LYS A 79 -3.65 -61.98 -111.35
CA LYS A 79 -4.39 -60.70 -111.16
C LYS A 79 -3.55 -59.43 -111.33
N LYS A 80 -2.27 -59.52 -111.71
CA LYS A 80 -1.41 -58.35 -111.94
C LYS A 80 -0.96 -58.31 -113.41
N HIS A 81 -1.59 -57.42 -114.18
CA HIS A 81 -1.19 -56.92 -115.52
C HIS A 81 -1.31 -57.98 -116.65
N LYS A 82 -2.35 -58.07 -117.49
CA LYS A 82 -3.10 -57.07 -118.29
C LYS A 82 -2.17 -56.04 -118.95
N GLU A 83 -2.14 -56.10 -120.29
CA GLU A 83 -1.46 -55.22 -121.25
C GLU A 83 0.05 -55.42 -121.38
N LEU A 84 0.45 -56.29 -122.32
CA LEU A 84 1.47 -55.94 -123.31
C LEU A 84 1.17 -56.68 -124.63
N ASP A 85 1.37 -55.94 -125.71
CA ASP A 85 0.93 -56.09 -127.10
C ASP A 85 1.07 -57.46 -127.81
N LYS A 86 0.21 -57.65 -128.81
CA LYS A 86 0.26 -58.67 -129.87
C LYS A 86 1.70 -58.95 -130.32
N MET A 87 2.25 -60.11 -129.96
CA MET A 87 3.36 -60.70 -130.68
C MET A 87 2.83 -61.76 -131.64
N ILE A 88 3.09 -61.47 -132.92
CA ILE A 88 2.52 -62.02 -134.15
C ILE A 88 2.94 -63.48 -134.32
N ALA A 89 1.98 -64.39 -134.52
CA ALA A 89 2.30 -65.76 -134.90
C ALA A 89 2.69 -65.79 -136.39
N MET A 90 3.66 -66.64 -136.78
CA MET A 90 4.14 -66.77 -138.17
C MET A 90 3.03 -67.08 -139.19
N THR A 91 1.87 -67.57 -138.74
CA THR A 91 0.67 -67.85 -139.53
C THR A 91 -0.16 -66.60 -139.88
N ASP A 92 0.06 -65.47 -139.20
CA ASP A 92 -0.64 -64.21 -139.45
C ASP A 92 0.04 -63.35 -140.56
N VAL A 93 1.25 -63.73 -141.00
CA VAL A 93 2.01 -63.03 -142.04
C VAL A 93 1.91 -63.71 -143.42
N ASP A 94 1.76 -65.04 -143.47
CA ASP A 94 1.47 -65.78 -144.70
C ASP A 94 0.62 -67.04 -144.40
N PRO A 95 -0.67 -67.07 -144.80
CA PRO A 95 -1.57 -68.18 -144.55
C PRO A 95 -1.19 -69.50 -145.26
N GLN A 96 -0.28 -69.51 -146.24
CA GLN A 96 0.10 -70.71 -147.00
C GLN A 96 1.43 -71.34 -146.58
N TYR A 97 2.15 -70.78 -145.59
CA TYR A 97 3.48 -71.22 -145.15
C TYR A 97 3.56 -72.71 -144.75
N PHE A 98 2.57 -73.21 -144.01
CA PHE A 98 2.55 -74.62 -143.60
C PHE A 98 2.10 -75.59 -144.71
N THR A 99 1.49 -75.09 -145.79
CA THR A 99 1.06 -75.92 -146.92
C THR A 99 2.26 -76.33 -147.79
N GLU A 100 3.29 -75.48 -147.91
CA GLU A 100 4.50 -75.74 -148.73
C GLU A 100 5.54 -76.67 -148.07
N LEU A 101 5.55 -76.77 -146.74
CA LEU A 101 6.57 -77.53 -145.99
C LEU A 101 6.19 -78.99 -145.67
N SER A 102 4.97 -79.40 -145.99
CA SER A 102 4.45 -80.75 -145.69
C SER A 102 5.03 -81.89 -146.58
N GLY A 103 6.00 -81.60 -147.44
CA GLY A 103 6.47 -82.53 -148.48
C GLY A 103 7.89 -83.11 -148.35
N ARG A 104 8.72 -82.79 -147.34
CA ARG A 104 10.13 -83.29 -147.30
C ARG A 104 10.62 -83.75 -145.91
N PRO A 105 11.21 -84.96 -145.76
CA PRO A 105 11.85 -85.39 -144.51
C PRO A 105 13.36 -85.03 -144.45
N VAL A 106 13.84 -84.55 -143.28
CA VAL A 106 15.26 -84.21 -142.95
C VAL A 106 15.80 -85.17 -141.86
N LYS A 107 17.10 -85.53 -141.88
CA LYS A 107 17.79 -86.40 -140.89
C LYS A 107 18.95 -85.65 -140.18
N GLU A 108 19.12 -85.80 -138.85
CA GLU A 108 20.16 -85.10 -138.02
C GLU A 108 21.08 -86.04 -137.18
N LYS A 109 22.23 -85.52 -136.66
CA LYS A 109 23.33 -86.22 -135.90
C LYS A 109 23.71 -85.47 -134.57
N PHE A 110 24.03 -86.17 -133.47
CA PHE A 110 24.19 -85.67 -132.06
C PHE A 110 25.62 -85.87 -131.46
N SER A 111 26.08 -85.01 -130.51
CA SER A 111 27.42 -85.03 -129.82
C SER A 111 27.34 -85.00 -128.27
N LEU A 112 28.20 -85.78 -127.57
CA LEU A 112 28.03 -86.14 -126.14
C LEU A 112 28.76 -85.24 -125.11
N LYS A 113 29.86 -84.54 -125.47
CA LYS A 113 30.72 -83.85 -124.50
C LYS A 113 30.12 -82.54 -123.97
N GLU A 114 29.54 -81.74 -124.86
CA GLU A 114 28.86 -80.47 -124.51
C GLU A 114 27.68 -80.75 -123.57
N TYR A 115 26.92 -81.81 -123.88
CA TYR A 115 25.85 -82.30 -123.02
C TYR A 115 26.29 -82.56 -121.57
N ILE A 116 27.45 -83.18 -121.35
CA ILE A 116 27.93 -83.46 -119.97
C ILE A 116 28.29 -82.18 -119.22
N GLN A 117 28.89 -81.18 -119.89
CA GLN A 117 29.28 -79.93 -119.26
C GLN A 117 28.06 -79.06 -118.94
N ASP A 118 27.11 -78.96 -119.87
CA ASP A 118 25.85 -78.26 -119.66
C ASP A 118 25.08 -78.89 -118.50
N ILE A 119 25.02 -80.22 -118.43
CA ILE A 119 24.40 -80.92 -117.30
C ILE A 119 25.07 -80.56 -115.96
N ARG A 120 26.40 -80.42 -115.89
CA ARG A 120 27.09 -80.04 -114.65
C ARG A 120 26.80 -78.61 -114.23
N GLU A 121 26.81 -77.66 -115.16
CA GLU A 121 26.47 -76.25 -114.87
C GLU A 121 24.99 -76.11 -114.50
N ILE A 122 24.10 -76.85 -115.17
CA ILE A 122 22.68 -76.94 -114.81
C ILE A 122 22.53 -77.50 -113.39
N LEU A 123 23.29 -78.54 -113.01
CA LEU A 123 23.22 -79.11 -111.66
C LEU A 123 23.78 -78.15 -110.59
N LYS A 124 24.87 -77.44 -110.88
CA LYS A 124 25.47 -76.45 -109.95
C LYS A 124 24.56 -75.25 -109.74
N THR A 125 24.02 -74.68 -110.81
CA THR A 125 23.02 -73.60 -110.74
C THR A 125 21.77 -74.06 -110.02
N LYS A 126 21.28 -75.28 -110.27
CA LYS A 126 20.15 -75.86 -109.55
C LYS A 126 20.42 -76.01 -108.05
N LEU A 127 21.63 -76.40 -107.65
CA LEU A 127 22.01 -76.50 -106.24
C LEU A 127 22.04 -75.12 -105.57
N LEU A 128 22.64 -74.12 -106.21
CA LEU A 128 22.67 -72.74 -105.69
C LEU A 128 21.27 -72.15 -105.58
N ILE A 129 20.44 -72.32 -106.62
CA ILE A 129 19.03 -71.92 -106.60
C ILE A 129 18.29 -72.63 -105.45
N SER A 130 18.59 -73.90 -105.18
CA SER A 130 17.98 -74.62 -104.05
C SER A 130 18.42 -74.05 -102.70
N GLN A 131 19.70 -73.72 -102.53
CA GLN A 131 20.23 -73.16 -101.28
C GLN A 131 19.65 -71.76 -101.02
N GLU A 132 19.63 -70.89 -102.03
CA GLU A 132 19.02 -69.56 -101.92
C GLU A 132 17.52 -69.66 -101.63
N LYS A 133 16.82 -70.63 -102.25
CA LYS A 133 15.41 -70.92 -101.93
C LYS A 133 15.23 -71.36 -100.49
N ASP A 134 16.10 -72.22 -99.95
CA ASP A 134 16.04 -72.65 -98.56
C ASP A 134 16.32 -71.50 -97.59
N ASP A 135 17.25 -70.59 -97.93
CA ASP A 135 17.53 -69.39 -97.15
C ASP A 135 16.36 -68.38 -97.19
N CYS A 136 15.72 -68.19 -98.35
CA CYS A 136 14.47 -67.43 -98.47
C CYS A 136 13.38 -68.02 -97.56
N ILE A 137 13.16 -69.34 -97.62
CA ILE A 137 12.16 -70.02 -96.77
C ILE A 137 12.46 -69.81 -95.29
N ARG A 138 13.73 -69.87 -94.87
CA ARG A 138 14.12 -69.63 -93.47
C ARG A 138 13.84 -68.19 -93.04
N ILE A 139 14.17 -67.21 -93.88
CA ILE A 139 13.92 -65.79 -93.62
C ILE A 139 12.41 -65.54 -93.53
N ASP A 140 11.60 -66.11 -94.43
CA ASP A 140 10.15 -65.97 -94.41
C ASP A 140 9.55 -66.56 -93.13
N GLN A 141 10.02 -67.73 -92.70
CA GLN A 141 9.59 -68.34 -91.44
C GLN A 141 9.95 -67.48 -90.23
N GLN A 142 11.15 -66.89 -90.20
CA GLN A 142 11.58 -66.01 -89.11
C GLN A 142 10.81 -64.68 -89.12
N PHE A 143 10.59 -64.11 -90.30
CA PHE A 143 9.80 -62.90 -90.49
C PHE A 143 8.37 -63.10 -90.00
N GLU A 144 7.74 -64.23 -90.33
CA GLU A 144 6.41 -64.57 -89.87
C GLU A 144 6.36 -64.76 -88.35
N GLN A 145 7.38 -65.38 -87.74
CA GLN A 145 7.46 -65.53 -86.27
C GLN A 145 7.63 -64.19 -85.55
N GLU A 146 8.53 -63.32 -86.02
CA GLU A 146 8.73 -61.99 -85.44
C GLU A 146 7.52 -61.08 -85.66
N THR A 147 6.88 -61.17 -86.82
CA THR A 147 5.64 -60.44 -87.10
C THR A 147 4.53 -60.89 -86.16
N ARG A 148 4.41 -62.20 -85.87
CA ARG A 148 3.45 -62.71 -84.85
C ARG A 148 3.76 -62.17 -83.46
N ARG A 149 5.04 -62.14 -83.05
CA ARG A 149 5.45 -61.58 -81.73
C ARG A 149 5.14 -60.09 -81.65
N LEU A 150 5.45 -59.33 -82.70
CA LEU A 150 5.18 -57.90 -82.77
C LEU A 150 3.68 -57.59 -82.73
N ARG A 151 2.86 -58.35 -83.47
CA ARG A 151 1.40 -58.26 -83.39
C ARG A 151 0.88 -58.54 -81.98
N GLN A 152 1.44 -59.53 -81.27
CA GLN A 152 1.06 -59.82 -79.89
C GLN A 152 1.43 -58.68 -78.92
N ILE A 153 2.61 -58.08 -79.07
CA ILE A 153 3.02 -56.93 -78.25
C ILE A 153 2.13 -55.72 -78.54
N GLN A 154 1.90 -55.40 -79.82
CA GLN A 154 0.99 -54.33 -80.22
C GLN A 154 -0.42 -54.53 -79.65
N TYR A 155 -0.93 -55.76 -79.68
CA TYR A 155 -2.22 -56.09 -79.07
C TYR A 155 -2.23 -55.81 -77.56
N ARG A 156 -1.19 -56.22 -76.83
CA ARG A 156 -1.07 -55.94 -75.38
C ARG A 156 -0.96 -54.45 -75.08
N CYS A 157 -0.14 -53.71 -75.82
CA CYS A 157 -0.02 -52.26 -75.66
C CYS A 157 -1.34 -51.54 -75.92
N ARG A 158 -2.06 -51.90 -76.98
CA ARG A 158 -3.40 -51.35 -77.25
C ARG A 158 -4.37 -51.65 -76.12
N ARG A 159 -4.34 -52.87 -75.58
CA ARG A 159 -5.16 -53.24 -74.42
C ARG A 159 -4.80 -52.40 -73.19
N TYR A 160 -3.52 -52.24 -72.86
CA TYR A 160 -3.13 -51.40 -71.72
C TYR A 160 -3.53 -49.94 -71.89
N VAL A 161 -3.37 -49.36 -73.08
CA VAL A 161 -3.83 -48.00 -73.36
C VAL A 161 -5.34 -47.89 -73.14
N SER A 162 -6.12 -48.85 -73.66
CA SER A 162 -7.56 -48.89 -73.43
C SER A 162 -7.92 -49.03 -71.95
N ASP A 163 -7.24 -49.90 -71.20
CA ASP A 163 -7.48 -50.11 -69.76
C ASP A 163 -7.11 -48.84 -68.95
N PHE A 164 -6.04 -48.13 -69.33
CA PHE A 164 -5.65 -46.87 -68.70
C PHE A 164 -6.62 -45.72 -69.02
N GLU A 165 -7.11 -45.62 -70.27
CA GLU A 165 -8.14 -44.65 -70.65
C GLU A 165 -9.45 -44.92 -69.89
N GLU A 166 -9.83 -46.19 -69.72
CA GLU A 166 -10.98 -46.57 -68.90
C GLU A 166 -10.76 -46.23 -67.42
N PHE A 167 -9.55 -46.44 -66.89
CA PHE A 167 -9.22 -46.03 -65.52
C PHE A 167 -9.29 -44.50 -65.34
N LEU A 168 -8.71 -43.74 -66.26
CA LEU A 168 -8.70 -42.28 -66.22
C LEU A 168 -10.11 -41.69 -66.36
N SER A 169 -10.95 -42.28 -67.23
CA SER A 169 -12.34 -41.84 -67.37
C SER A 169 -13.15 -42.12 -66.10
N LYS A 170 -12.99 -43.30 -65.48
CA LYS A 170 -13.65 -43.62 -64.19
C LYS A 170 -13.18 -42.73 -63.05
N ASP A 171 -11.87 -42.45 -62.97
CA ASP A 171 -11.33 -41.57 -61.93
C ASP A 171 -11.75 -40.11 -62.14
N HIS A 172 -11.73 -39.63 -63.38
CA HIS A 172 -12.27 -38.33 -63.74
C HIS A 172 -13.76 -38.23 -63.40
N GLU A 173 -14.56 -39.25 -63.72
CA GLU A 173 -15.98 -39.29 -63.36
C GLU A 173 -16.19 -39.20 -61.85
N LYS A 174 -15.43 -39.98 -61.06
CA LYS A 174 -15.47 -39.91 -59.59
C LYS A 174 -15.07 -38.53 -59.07
N SER A 175 -14.00 -37.95 -59.60
CA SER A 175 -13.53 -36.61 -59.23
C SER A 175 -14.59 -35.55 -59.55
N MET A 176 -15.22 -35.63 -60.72
CA MET A 176 -16.31 -34.74 -61.11
C MET A 176 -17.55 -34.91 -60.23
N GLN A 177 -17.87 -36.14 -59.80
CA GLN A 177 -18.95 -36.38 -58.85
C GLN A 177 -18.65 -35.76 -57.48
N MET A 178 -17.41 -35.86 -57.00
CA MET A 178 -16.98 -35.24 -55.76
C MET A 178 -17.00 -33.71 -55.84
N LEU A 179 -16.54 -33.15 -56.96
CA LEU A 179 -16.58 -31.72 -57.23
C LEU A 179 -18.02 -31.21 -57.27
N LYS A 180 -18.92 -31.91 -57.95
CA LYS A 180 -20.37 -31.59 -57.94
C LYS A 180 -20.93 -31.58 -56.52
N LYS A 181 -20.60 -32.58 -55.70
CA LYS A 181 -21.04 -32.61 -54.30
C LYS A 181 -20.50 -31.42 -53.50
N ALA A 182 -19.22 -31.07 -53.67
CA ALA A 182 -18.63 -29.90 -53.03
C ALA A 182 -19.29 -28.58 -53.50
N GLU A 183 -19.61 -28.47 -54.79
CA GLU A 183 -20.38 -27.33 -55.33
C GLU A 183 -21.80 -27.27 -54.74
N TRP A 184 -22.46 -28.40 -54.54
CA TRP A 184 -23.78 -28.43 -53.88
C TRP A 184 -23.69 -28.00 -52.41
N GLU A 185 -22.71 -28.49 -51.66
CA GLU A 185 -22.48 -28.08 -50.27
C GLU A 185 -22.12 -26.59 -50.16
N THR A 186 -21.27 -26.08 -51.05
CA THR A 186 -20.92 -24.64 -51.06
C THR A 186 -22.15 -23.77 -51.32
N LYS A 187 -22.98 -24.11 -52.31
CA LYS A 187 -24.27 -23.43 -52.54
C LYS A 187 -25.17 -23.46 -51.32
N LEU A 188 -25.30 -24.62 -50.66
CA LEU A 188 -26.10 -24.74 -49.45
C LEU A 188 -25.54 -23.88 -48.31
N THR A 189 -24.23 -23.83 -48.13
CA THR A 189 -23.59 -22.96 -47.12
C THR A 189 -23.75 -21.48 -47.43
N GLU A 190 -23.72 -21.10 -48.71
CA GLU A 190 -24.01 -19.73 -49.16
C GLU A 190 -25.45 -19.35 -48.83
N GLU A 191 -26.43 -20.22 -49.15
CA GLU A 191 -27.85 -20.02 -48.81
C GLU A 191 -28.04 -19.87 -47.30
N ILE A 192 -27.50 -20.78 -46.48
CA ILE A 192 -27.59 -20.70 -45.01
C ILE A 192 -26.90 -19.42 -44.49
N SER A 193 -25.75 -19.05 -45.05
CA SER A 193 -25.02 -17.84 -44.67
C SER A 193 -25.83 -16.58 -44.97
N THR A 194 -26.48 -16.52 -46.13
CA THR A 194 -27.36 -15.39 -46.50
C THR A 194 -28.56 -15.30 -45.55
N GLN A 195 -29.22 -16.43 -45.24
CA GLN A 195 -30.32 -16.46 -44.27
C GLN A 195 -29.87 -16.03 -42.87
N LYS A 196 -28.70 -16.50 -42.41
CA LYS A 196 -28.12 -16.10 -41.13
C LYS A 196 -27.85 -14.60 -41.09
N ASN A 197 -27.29 -14.04 -42.16
CA ASN A 197 -26.98 -12.61 -42.23
C ASN A 197 -28.26 -11.76 -42.25
N GLU A 198 -29.30 -12.21 -42.96
CA GLU A 198 -30.60 -11.54 -42.96
C GLU A 198 -31.27 -11.59 -41.58
N LEU A 199 -31.27 -12.75 -40.91
CA LEU A 199 -31.77 -12.87 -39.53
C LEU A 199 -30.96 -12.01 -38.55
N ALA A 200 -29.64 -11.95 -38.69
CA ALA A 200 -28.79 -11.11 -37.86
C ALA A 200 -29.10 -9.61 -38.07
N LYS A 201 -29.39 -9.21 -39.32
CA LYS A 201 -29.83 -7.85 -39.64
C LYS A 201 -31.19 -7.54 -39.01
N GLN A 202 -32.16 -8.44 -39.14
CA GLN A 202 -33.49 -8.29 -38.52
C GLN A 202 -33.38 -8.20 -36.98
N PHE A 203 -32.59 -9.08 -36.37
CA PHE A 203 -32.32 -9.04 -34.93
C PHE A 203 -31.66 -7.72 -34.50
N GLY A 204 -30.66 -7.26 -35.26
CA GLY A 204 -30.02 -5.97 -35.03
C GLY A 204 -31.01 -4.81 -35.10
N GLN A 205 -31.93 -4.85 -36.06
CA GLN A 205 -32.99 -3.84 -36.20
C GLN A 205 -33.97 -3.88 -35.04
N SER A 206 -34.51 -5.05 -34.67
CA SER A 206 -35.37 -5.19 -33.49
C SER A 206 -34.69 -4.69 -32.21
N ARG A 207 -33.39 -4.95 -32.05
CA ARG A 207 -32.64 -4.49 -30.88
C ARG A 207 -32.51 -2.96 -30.84
N LEU A 208 -32.26 -2.33 -31.98
CA LEU A 208 -32.25 -0.86 -32.08
C LEU A 208 -33.62 -0.27 -31.78
N ASP A 209 -34.69 -0.87 -32.32
CA ASP A 209 -36.06 -0.44 -32.06
C ASP A 209 -36.40 -0.51 -30.56
N ILE A 210 -35.95 -1.56 -29.87
CA ILE A 210 -36.11 -1.70 -28.41
C ILE A 210 -35.39 -0.56 -27.66
N TYR A 211 -34.14 -0.24 -28.01
CA TYR A 211 -33.43 0.88 -27.36
C TYR A 211 -34.12 2.22 -27.57
N VAL A 212 -34.64 2.48 -28.78
CA VAL A 212 -35.39 3.70 -29.06
C VAL A 212 -36.68 3.76 -28.23
N LEU A 213 -37.42 2.64 -28.15
CA LEU A 213 -38.63 2.55 -27.34
C LEU A 213 -38.34 2.73 -25.85
N GLU A 214 -37.23 2.18 -25.38
CA GLU A 214 -36.79 2.27 -23.99
C GLU A 214 -36.41 3.71 -23.60
N GLU A 215 -35.63 4.40 -24.43
CA GLU A 215 -35.32 5.82 -24.22
C GLU A 215 -36.59 6.69 -24.25
N ASN A 216 -37.50 6.43 -25.20
CA ASN A 216 -38.79 7.13 -25.26
C ASN A 216 -39.64 6.87 -24.02
N TRP A 217 -39.69 5.64 -23.52
CA TRP A 217 -40.40 5.30 -22.30
C TRP A 217 -39.81 6.01 -21.08
N ARG A 218 -38.47 6.04 -20.94
CA ARG A 218 -37.80 6.81 -19.88
C ARG A 218 -38.16 8.27 -19.94
N LEU A 219 -38.09 8.88 -21.12
CA LEU A 219 -38.43 10.29 -21.31
C LEU A 219 -39.88 10.56 -20.89
N VAL A 220 -40.82 9.71 -21.31
CA VAL A 220 -42.24 9.84 -20.91
C VAL A 220 -42.41 9.68 -19.40
N LYS A 221 -41.74 8.71 -18.76
CA LYS A 221 -41.78 8.53 -17.31
C LYS A 221 -41.20 9.74 -16.57
N MET A 222 -40.08 10.28 -17.04
CA MET A 222 -39.48 11.49 -16.49
C MET A 222 -40.40 12.70 -16.64
N CYS A 223 -41.06 12.85 -17.79
CA CYS A 223 -42.09 13.87 -17.99
C CYS A 223 -43.29 13.66 -17.04
N GLN A 224 -43.75 12.42 -16.86
CA GLN A 224 -44.84 12.09 -15.93
C GLN A 224 -44.47 12.46 -14.49
N MET A 225 -43.26 12.08 -14.04
CA MET A 225 -42.77 12.43 -12.69
C MET A 225 -42.61 13.94 -12.52
N PHE A 226 -42.12 14.62 -13.55
CA PHE A 226 -42.02 16.07 -13.55
C PHE A 226 -43.39 16.73 -13.40
N LEU A 227 -44.38 16.30 -14.19
CA LEU A 227 -45.76 16.81 -14.08
C LEU A 227 -46.36 16.51 -12.70
N TYR A 228 -46.08 15.33 -12.12
CA TYR A 228 -46.49 15.02 -10.76
C TYR A 228 -45.86 15.95 -9.73
N CYS A 229 -44.54 16.20 -9.79
CA CYS A 229 -43.86 17.11 -8.85
C CYS A 229 -44.38 18.55 -8.91
N VAL A 230 -44.72 19.03 -10.11
CA VAL A 230 -45.24 20.39 -10.32
C VAL A 230 -46.73 20.49 -9.95
N SER A 231 -47.45 19.37 -9.90
CA SER A 231 -48.85 19.37 -9.50
C SER A 231 -49.04 19.83 -8.04
N PRO A 232 -50.14 20.56 -7.73
CA PRO A 232 -50.41 21.04 -6.38
C PRO A 232 -50.46 19.90 -5.37
N VAL A 233 -49.91 20.13 -4.17
CA VAL A 233 -49.89 19.12 -3.08
C VAL A 233 -51.31 18.63 -2.75
N ALA A 234 -52.30 19.53 -2.77
CA ALA A 234 -53.71 19.18 -2.50
C ALA A 234 -54.33 18.23 -3.55
N TRP A 235 -53.79 18.20 -4.77
CA TRP A 235 -54.19 17.24 -5.81
C TRP A 235 -53.43 15.92 -5.62
N ARG A 236 -52.12 15.96 -5.35
CA ARG A 236 -51.32 14.76 -5.08
C ARG A 236 -51.89 13.94 -3.93
N THR A 237 -52.23 14.56 -2.80
CA THR A 237 -52.81 13.87 -1.64
C THR A 237 -54.13 13.15 -1.94
N LYS A 238 -54.88 13.56 -2.98
CA LYS A 238 -56.14 12.91 -3.37
C LYS A 238 -55.97 11.77 -4.36
N TYR A 239 -54.94 11.84 -5.19
CA TYR A 239 -54.67 10.89 -6.27
C TYR A 239 -53.41 10.04 -6.01
N ASP A 240 -52.77 10.16 -4.85
CA ASP A 240 -51.77 9.23 -4.32
C ASP A 240 -52.44 7.92 -3.88
N TRP A 241 -52.92 7.13 -4.83
CA TRP A 241 -53.31 5.75 -4.57
C TRP A 241 -52.08 4.82 -4.47
N GLN A 242 -50.88 5.32 -4.80
CA GLN A 242 -49.66 4.50 -4.99
C GLN A 242 -48.63 4.59 -3.85
N GLN A 243 -48.80 5.47 -2.85
CA GLN A 243 -47.84 5.65 -1.75
C GLN A 243 -48.37 5.25 -0.36
N SER A 244 -49.58 4.70 -0.24
CA SER A 244 -50.13 4.37 1.08
C SER A 244 -49.67 3.03 1.67
N GLU A 245 -49.06 2.12 0.90
CA GLU A 245 -48.80 0.75 1.40
C GLU A 245 -47.32 0.38 1.66
N SER A 246 -46.31 1.09 1.16
CA SER A 246 -44.91 0.63 1.32
C SER A 246 -44.03 1.38 2.34
N GLU A 247 -44.32 2.63 2.71
CA GLU A 247 -43.37 3.40 3.53
C GLU A 247 -44.03 4.23 4.64
N ARG A 248 -44.55 3.56 5.68
CA ARG A 248 -44.85 4.20 6.98
C ARG A 248 -43.68 4.12 7.97
N SER A 249 -42.45 4.08 7.48
CA SER A 249 -41.27 4.02 8.35
C SER A 249 -40.09 4.82 7.79
N SER A 250 -40.17 6.15 7.84
CA SER A 250 -39.14 6.96 8.49
C SER A 250 -39.49 8.44 8.40
N ILE A 251 -39.55 9.09 9.55
CA ILE A 251 -39.68 10.53 9.72
C ILE A 251 -38.26 11.08 9.62
N VAL A 252 -37.72 11.26 8.41
CA VAL A 252 -36.57 12.13 8.15
C VAL A 252 -36.70 12.71 6.75
N ASP A 253 -36.83 14.03 6.67
CA ASP A 253 -36.98 14.84 5.46
C ASP A 253 -35.76 14.72 4.52
N ILE A 254 -35.78 13.72 3.64
CA ILE A 254 -35.10 13.76 2.35
C ILE A 254 -36.21 13.91 1.31
N PRO A 255 -36.16 14.86 0.36
CA PRO A 255 -37.22 14.97 -0.64
C PRO A 255 -37.22 13.71 -1.51
N LEU A 256 -38.17 12.81 -1.21
CA LEU A 256 -38.48 11.53 -1.87
C LEU A 256 -38.57 11.64 -3.40
N SER A 257 -38.76 12.87 -3.93
CA SER A 257 -38.71 13.16 -5.37
C SER A 257 -37.33 12.95 -6.02
N VAL A 258 -36.23 13.06 -5.27
CA VAL A 258 -34.88 12.94 -5.83
C VAL A 258 -34.56 11.48 -6.16
N ASP A 259 -34.99 10.53 -5.32
CA ASP A 259 -34.66 9.11 -5.51
C ASP A 259 -35.46 8.47 -6.68
N LEU A 260 -36.70 8.92 -6.87
CA LEU A 260 -37.56 8.48 -7.98
C LEU A 260 -37.06 8.95 -9.36
N PHE A 261 -36.53 10.18 -9.45
CA PHE A 261 -35.91 10.66 -10.69
C PHE A 261 -34.61 9.92 -11.01
N ASN A 262 -33.85 9.49 -9.99
CA ASN A 262 -32.60 8.77 -10.19
C ASN A 262 -32.81 7.38 -10.81
N ARG A 263 -33.96 6.72 -10.57
CA ARG A 263 -34.32 5.42 -11.16
C ARG A 263 -34.34 5.43 -12.70
N TYR A 264 -34.65 6.57 -13.32
CA TYR A 264 -34.78 6.70 -14.78
C TYR A 264 -33.72 7.62 -15.42
N LYS A 265 -33.00 8.41 -14.62
CA LYS A 265 -32.02 9.40 -15.10
C LYS A 265 -30.65 8.80 -15.44
N THR A 266 -30.21 7.77 -14.72
CA THR A 266 -28.90 7.13 -14.94
C THR A 266 -28.93 5.68 -14.50
N LEU A 267 -29.39 4.79 -15.38
CA LEU A 267 -28.91 3.41 -15.30
C LEU A 267 -27.53 3.40 -15.94
N ASP A 268 -26.54 2.98 -15.14
CA ASP A 268 -25.14 2.78 -15.52
C ASP A 268 -25.01 2.17 -16.92
N GLU A 269 -23.96 2.51 -17.67
CA GLU A 269 -23.70 2.06 -19.06
C GLU A 269 -23.65 0.51 -19.22
N THR A 270 -23.85 -0.23 -18.12
CA THR A 270 -23.81 -1.68 -17.96
C THR A 270 -25.17 -2.33 -17.71
N ALA A 271 -26.27 -1.58 -17.67
CA ALA A 271 -27.58 -2.18 -17.45
C ALA A 271 -27.97 -3.09 -18.61
N SER A 272 -28.01 -4.40 -18.35
CA SER A 272 -28.49 -5.40 -19.30
C SER A 272 -29.90 -5.04 -19.75
N LEU A 273 -30.19 -5.17 -21.05
CA LEU A 273 -31.51 -4.93 -21.64
C LEU A 273 -32.62 -5.69 -20.88
N GLU A 274 -32.29 -6.87 -20.36
CA GLU A 274 -33.18 -7.67 -19.52
C GLU A 274 -33.63 -6.95 -18.25
N LYS A 275 -32.72 -6.22 -17.60
CA LYS A 275 -33.05 -5.47 -16.37
C LYS A 275 -33.97 -4.29 -16.66
N LEU A 276 -33.83 -3.70 -17.85
CA LEU A 276 -34.70 -2.62 -18.31
C LEU A 276 -36.11 -3.13 -18.63
N ILE A 277 -36.20 -4.30 -19.25
CA ILE A 277 -37.48 -4.98 -19.50
C ILE A 277 -38.17 -5.31 -18.17
N GLU A 278 -37.44 -5.83 -17.18
CA GLU A 278 -38.00 -6.12 -15.84
C GLU A 278 -38.55 -4.86 -15.16
N LEU A 279 -37.83 -3.73 -15.23
CA LEU A 279 -38.31 -2.44 -14.71
C LEU A 279 -39.57 -1.95 -15.44
N PHE A 280 -39.61 -2.11 -16.76
CA PHE A 280 -40.78 -1.77 -17.57
C PHE A 280 -42.00 -2.62 -17.21
N GLU A 281 -41.81 -3.92 -17.00
CA GLU A 281 -42.88 -4.85 -16.59
C GLU A 281 -43.43 -4.49 -15.20
N GLN A 282 -42.55 -4.22 -14.22
CA GLN A 282 -42.94 -3.75 -12.89
C GLN A 282 -43.72 -2.43 -12.96
N ASP A 283 -43.25 -1.49 -13.78
CA ASP A 283 -43.92 -0.20 -13.97
C ASP A 283 -45.30 -0.34 -14.61
N ILE A 284 -45.54 -1.37 -15.43
CA ILE A 284 -46.86 -1.66 -16.00
C ILE A 284 -47.77 -2.32 -14.96
N THR A 285 -47.26 -3.26 -14.16
CA THR A 285 -48.06 -3.91 -13.12
C THR A 285 -48.50 -2.91 -12.05
N ASP A 286 -47.64 -1.95 -11.75
CA ASP A 286 -47.92 -0.89 -10.79
C ASP A 286 -48.67 0.28 -11.43
N ALA A 287 -48.85 0.33 -12.76
CA ALA A 287 -49.53 1.43 -13.44
C ALA A 287 -51.03 1.44 -13.13
N GLY A 288 -51.44 2.31 -12.21
CA GLY A 288 -52.84 2.65 -11.99
C GLY A 288 -53.31 3.78 -12.91
N PRO A 289 -54.44 4.43 -12.59
CA PRO A 289 -55.12 5.31 -13.54
C PRO A 289 -54.24 6.50 -13.93
N ALA A 290 -54.07 6.69 -15.24
CA ALA A 290 -53.31 7.77 -15.85
C ALA A 290 -54.05 9.12 -15.73
N VAL A 291 -54.25 9.59 -14.51
CA VAL A 291 -54.86 10.89 -14.22
C VAL A 291 -53.74 11.92 -14.16
N LEU A 292 -53.82 12.92 -15.04
CA LEU A 292 -52.93 14.07 -15.03
C LEU A 292 -53.68 15.28 -14.47
N TYR A 293 -52.95 16.16 -13.78
CA TYR A 293 -53.50 17.44 -13.31
C TYR A 293 -53.59 18.48 -14.43
N PHE A 294 -52.68 18.39 -15.42
CA PHE A 294 -52.54 19.36 -16.49
C PHE A 294 -53.14 18.83 -17.79
N ASP A 295 -54.09 19.57 -18.35
CA ASP A 295 -54.71 19.27 -19.64
C ASP A 295 -54.06 20.10 -20.78
N ASP A 296 -53.57 21.31 -20.49
CA ASP A 296 -52.92 22.20 -21.46
C ASP A 296 -51.45 22.51 -21.07
N PRO A 297 -50.46 22.34 -21.97
CA PRO A 297 -49.08 22.73 -21.71
C PRO A 297 -48.88 24.21 -21.29
N PHE A 298 -49.79 25.12 -21.65
CA PHE A 298 -49.69 26.52 -21.20
C PHE A 298 -49.88 26.69 -19.69
N ASP A 299 -50.57 25.77 -19.02
CA ASP A 299 -50.73 25.78 -17.56
C ASP A 299 -49.38 25.62 -16.85
N LEU A 300 -48.49 24.81 -17.41
CA LEU A 300 -47.14 24.62 -16.89
C LEU A 300 -46.30 25.90 -17.00
N ILE A 301 -46.41 26.61 -18.13
CA ILE A 301 -45.74 27.90 -18.33
C ILE A 301 -46.26 28.92 -17.31
N ARG A 302 -47.57 28.92 -17.02
CA ARG A 302 -48.15 29.80 -16.00
C ARG A 302 -47.60 29.48 -14.61
N ILE A 303 -47.44 28.21 -14.25
CA ILE A 303 -46.81 27.82 -12.98
C ILE A 303 -45.35 28.24 -12.95
N PHE A 304 -44.59 28.03 -14.02
CA PHE A 304 -43.19 28.47 -14.09
C PHE A 304 -43.06 29.98 -13.91
N ARG A 305 -43.90 30.77 -14.57
CA ARG A 305 -43.95 32.23 -14.35
C ARG A 305 -44.33 32.57 -12.91
N ALA A 306 -45.27 31.86 -12.31
CA ALA A 306 -45.63 32.07 -10.91
C ALA A 306 -44.44 31.74 -9.98
N MET A 307 -43.76 30.62 -10.17
CA MET A 307 -42.56 30.26 -9.42
C MET A 307 -41.43 31.26 -9.64
N GLU A 308 -41.21 31.73 -10.86
CA GLU A 308 -40.23 32.78 -11.17
C GLU A 308 -40.55 34.07 -10.41
N THR A 309 -41.82 34.52 -10.41
CA THR A 309 -42.21 35.70 -9.63
C THR A 309 -42.07 35.49 -8.13
N GLN A 310 -42.36 34.28 -7.61
CA GLN A 310 -42.15 33.95 -6.20
C GLN A 310 -40.66 33.95 -5.84
N HIS A 311 -39.82 33.37 -6.68
CA HIS A 311 -38.36 33.35 -6.49
C HIS A 311 -37.79 34.78 -6.57
N LEU A 312 -38.28 35.61 -7.48
CA LEU A 312 -37.89 37.01 -7.57
C LEU A 312 -38.32 37.78 -6.33
N ASN A 313 -39.55 37.59 -5.84
CA ASN A 313 -40.02 38.20 -4.60
C ASN A 313 -39.17 37.75 -3.40
N ALA A 314 -38.86 36.46 -3.30
CA ALA A 314 -37.99 35.92 -2.25
C ALA A 314 -36.58 36.53 -2.34
N LEU A 315 -36.02 36.68 -3.53
CA LEU A 315 -34.72 37.32 -3.74
C LEU A 315 -34.74 38.79 -3.30
N VAL A 316 -35.79 39.54 -3.66
CA VAL A 316 -35.98 40.93 -3.21
C VAL A 316 -36.09 41.01 -1.69
N HIS A 317 -36.80 40.07 -1.05
CA HIS A 317 -36.87 40.00 0.40
C HIS A 317 -35.50 39.71 1.02
N LEU A 318 -34.73 38.75 0.48
CA LEU A 318 -33.37 38.47 0.94
C LEU A 318 -32.46 39.69 0.83
N GLU A 319 -32.53 40.41 -0.29
CA GLU A 319 -31.76 41.64 -0.50
C GLU A 319 -32.18 42.74 0.49
N SER A 320 -33.48 42.91 0.73
CA SER A 320 -33.99 43.88 1.72
C SER A 320 -33.57 43.55 3.15
N LEU A 321 -33.40 42.26 3.46
CA LEU A 321 -32.97 41.79 4.78
C LEU A 321 -31.45 41.81 4.95
N ALA A 322 -30.67 41.93 3.87
CA ALA A 322 -29.22 41.93 3.93
C ALA A 322 -28.67 43.05 4.82
N VAL A 323 -29.22 44.27 4.71
CA VAL A 323 -28.80 45.42 5.52
C VAL A 323 -29.17 45.25 7.00
N PRO A 324 -30.44 44.98 7.39
CA PRO A 324 -30.78 44.67 8.78
C PRO A 324 -29.98 43.51 9.37
N MET A 325 -29.69 42.47 8.58
CA MET A 325 -28.87 41.35 9.04
C MET A 325 -27.43 41.78 9.31
N ALA A 326 -26.83 42.58 8.43
CA ALA A 326 -25.50 43.15 8.67
C ALA A 326 -25.48 44.01 9.94
N ASP A 327 -26.49 44.86 10.14
CA ASP A 327 -26.63 45.70 11.33
C ASP A 327 -26.77 44.84 12.60
N ILE A 328 -27.62 43.80 12.58
CA ILE A 328 -27.77 42.86 13.70
C ILE A 328 -26.44 42.17 13.98
N THR A 329 -25.74 41.66 12.97
CA THR A 329 -24.43 41.02 13.17
C THR A 329 -23.41 41.98 13.77
N MET A 330 -23.38 43.23 13.32
CA MET A 330 -22.51 44.26 13.88
C MET A 330 -22.87 44.53 15.36
N THR A 331 -24.15 44.73 15.69
CA THR A 331 -24.57 44.94 17.08
C THR A 331 -24.25 43.74 17.98
N ILE A 332 -24.38 42.50 17.48
CA ILE A 332 -23.97 41.30 18.19
C ILE A 332 -22.47 41.33 18.48
N THR A 333 -21.63 41.62 17.49
CA THR A 333 -20.17 41.67 17.71
C THR A 333 -19.76 42.78 18.69
N VAL A 334 -20.41 43.94 18.63
CA VAL A 334 -20.15 45.06 19.56
C VAL A 334 -20.59 44.71 20.98
N THR A 335 -21.78 44.13 21.14
CA THR A 335 -22.29 43.72 22.47
C THR A 335 -21.47 42.58 23.05
N GLU A 336 -21.04 41.61 22.25
CA GLU A 336 -20.12 40.55 22.68
C GLU A 336 -18.79 41.14 23.18
N ALA A 337 -18.23 42.10 22.46
CA ALA A 337 -17.01 42.79 22.88
C ALA A 337 -17.20 43.61 24.16
N GLN A 338 -18.39 44.20 24.38
CA GLN A 338 -18.72 44.88 25.63
C GLN A 338 -18.83 43.90 26.80
N ILE A 339 -19.57 42.80 26.63
CA ILE A 339 -19.73 41.76 27.67
C ILE A 339 -18.37 41.18 28.05
N LYS A 340 -17.48 40.91 27.08
CA LYS A 340 -16.12 40.44 27.35
C LYS A 340 -15.31 41.44 28.18
N ARG A 341 -15.45 42.75 27.93
CA ARG A 341 -14.81 43.79 28.73
C ARG A 341 -15.34 43.80 30.16
N GLU A 342 -16.66 43.79 30.34
CA GLU A 342 -17.29 43.75 31.67
C GLU A 342 -16.87 42.50 32.46
N ILE A 343 -16.80 41.32 31.80
CA ILE A 343 -16.29 40.09 32.43
C ILE A 343 -14.84 40.27 32.87
N SER A 344 -13.98 40.85 32.03
CA SER A 344 -12.58 41.08 32.38
C SER A 344 -12.44 42.04 33.56
N GLU A 345 -13.23 43.12 33.61
CA GLU A 345 -13.26 44.07 34.72
C GLU A 345 -13.70 43.37 36.01
N ILE A 346 -14.79 42.61 35.98
CA ILE A 346 -15.26 41.84 37.14
C ILE A 346 -14.16 40.86 37.60
N THR A 347 -13.51 40.16 36.69
CA THR A 347 -12.43 39.21 37.02
C THR A 347 -11.26 39.92 37.69
N THR A 348 -10.86 41.10 37.21
CA THR A 348 -9.82 41.90 37.88
C THR A 348 -10.24 42.33 39.28
N THR A 349 -11.48 42.78 39.47
CA THR A 349 -11.97 43.17 40.80
C THR A 349 -12.04 42.00 41.77
N ILE A 350 -12.37 40.78 41.29
CA ILE A 350 -12.36 39.57 42.11
C ILE A 350 -10.93 39.27 42.57
N ASN A 351 -9.96 39.27 41.64
CA ASN A 351 -8.56 39.02 41.98
C ASN A 351 -8.01 40.06 42.98
N ASP A 352 -8.36 41.33 42.80
CA ASP A 352 -7.95 42.40 43.73
C ASP A 352 -8.54 42.18 45.13
N LEU A 353 -9.82 41.82 45.22
CA LEU A 353 -10.47 41.51 46.49
C LEU A 353 -9.88 40.26 47.16
N GLU A 354 -9.58 39.21 46.40
CA GLU A 354 -8.90 38.01 46.91
C GLU A 354 -7.52 38.37 47.49
N ASN A 355 -6.74 39.20 46.79
CA ASN A 355 -5.46 39.69 47.29
C ASN A 355 -5.63 40.51 48.58
N PHE A 356 -6.61 41.42 48.64
CA PHE A 356 -6.88 42.19 49.86
C PHE A 356 -7.30 41.30 51.04
N ILE A 357 -8.05 40.23 50.80
CA ILE A 357 -8.40 39.25 51.84
C ILE A 357 -7.13 38.57 52.36
N ILE A 358 -6.26 38.08 51.47
CA ILE A 358 -4.99 37.44 51.86
C ILE A 358 -4.11 38.40 52.67
N GLU A 359 -3.98 39.65 52.24
CA GLU A 359 -3.22 40.67 52.98
C GLU A 359 -3.82 40.95 54.37
N ALA A 360 -5.15 41.05 54.46
CA ALA A 360 -5.85 41.26 55.73
C ALA A 360 -5.69 40.07 56.68
N GLU A 361 -5.79 38.84 56.18
CA GLU A 361 -5.57 37.62 56.96
C GLU A 361 -4.14 37.51 57.46
N ASN A 362 -3.14 37.77 56.61
CA ASN A 362 -1.73 37.81 57.01
C ASN A 362 -1.47 38.88 58.07
N ARG A 363 -2.09 40.07 57.91
CA ARG A 363 -1.99 41.14 58.91
C ARG A 363 -2.64 40.73 60.23
N ALA A 364 -3.80 40.08 60.19
CA ALA A 364 -4.47 39.59 61.38
C ALA A 364 -3.61 38.56 62.12
N ALA A 365 -3.03 37.60 61.39
CA ALA A 365 -2.12 36.60 61.96
C ALA A 365 -0.88 37.25 62.61
N ASN A 366 -0.25 38.22 61.94
CA ASN A 366 0.90 38.94 62.50
C ASN A 366 0.55 39.71 63.78
N LEU A 367 -0.62 40.36 63.81
CA LEU A 367 -1.09 41.08 64.99
C LEU A 367 -1.44 40.12 66.14
N GLU A 368 -2.03 38.96 65.83
CA GLU A 368 -2.29 37.92 66.81
C GLU A 368 -0.99 37.38 67.41
N GLU A 369 0.02 37.10 66.58
CA GLU A 369 1.34 36.68 67.04
C GLU A 369 1.98 37.75 67.93
N TYR A 370 1.92 39.02 67.52
CA TYR A 370 2.45 40.13 68.30
C TYR A 370 1.71 40.32 69.64
N ALA A 371 0.38 40.22 69.65
CA ALA A 371 -0.42 40.27 70.87
C ALA A 371 -0.08 39.10 71.81
N ASN A 372 0.06 37.89 71.27
CA ASN A 372 0.47 36.72 72.02
C ASN A 372 1.88 36.88 72.61
N TYR A 373 2.82 37.47 71.85
CA TYR A 373 4.15 37.80 72.35
C TYR A 373 4.10 38.78 73.53
N LEU A 374 3.36 39.89 73.38
CA LEU A 374 3.17 40.89 74.43
C LEU A 374 2.57 40.26 75.69
N LEU A 375 1.48 39.50 75.56
CA LEU A 375 0.77 38.90 76.68
C LEU A 375 1.61 37.82 77.39
N ARG A 376 2.23 36.92 76.63
CA ARG A 376 2.95 35.76 77.20
C ARG A 376 4.32 36.10 77.73
N ASP A 377 5.01 37.07 77.12
CA ASP A 377 6.39 37.42 77.49
C ASP A 377 6.43 38.74 78.27
N VAL A 378 6.15 39.87 77.62
CA VAL A 378 6.38 41.20 78.20
C VAL A 378 5.48 41.48 79.41
N PHE A 379 4.16 41.36 79.26
CA PHE A 379 3.21 41.62 80.34
C PHE A 379 3.33 40.60 81.46
N ARG A 380 3.51 39.32 81.12
CA ARG A 380 3.72 38.27 82.10
C ARG A 380 4.97 38.52 82.94
N ARG A 381 6.07 38.98 82.33
CA ARG A 381 7.26 39.40 83.09
C ARG A 381 6.96 40.61 83.95
N LEU A 382 6.32 41.65 83.44
CA LEU A 382 6.04 42.87 84.21
C LEU A 382 5.10 42.65 85.40
N VAL A 383 4.12 41.74 85.29
CA VAL A 383 3.13 41.51 86.35
C VAL A 383 3.54 40.35 87.26
N CYS A 384 4.23 39.33 86.73
CA CYS A 384 4.57 38.11 87.46
C CYS A 384 6.08 37.89 87.61
N SER A 385 6.92 38.93 87.48
CA SER A 385 8.32 38.80 87.88
C SER A 385 8.43 38.60 89.38
N GLU A 386 9.51 37.94 89.79
CA GLU A 386 9.78 37.63 91.18
C GLU A 386 9.85 38.93 92.03
N GLU A 387 10.44 39.99 91.47
CA GLU A 387 10.61 41.28 92.14
C GLU A 387 9.28 42.02 92.35
N VAL A 388 8.39 41.98 91.36
CA VAL A 388 7.08 42.63 91.45
C VAL A 388 6.18 41.89 92.43
N LEU A 389 6.26 40.55 92.45
CA LEU A 389 5.58 39.74 93.45
C LEU A 389 6.12 40.01 94.86
N TYR A 390 7.44 40.12 95.05
CA TYR A 390 8.01 40.50 96.34
C TYR A 390 7.56 41.90 96.79
N LEU A 391 7.59 42.89 95.90
CA LEU A 391 7.12 44.23 96.20
C LEU A 391 5.66 44.22 96.65
N ARG A 392 4.80 43.46 95.95
CA ARG A 392 3.39 43.33 96.33
C ARG A 392 3.24 42.73 97.72
N VAL A 393 3.98 41.67 98.03
CA VAL A 393 3.97 41.03 99.37
C VAL A 393 4.42 42.03 100.45
N PHE A 394 5.47 42.81 100.21
CA PHE A 394 5.93 43.82 101.18
C PHE A 394 4.94 44.96 101.37
N ILE A 395 4.28 45.42 100.30
CA ILE A 395 3.24 46.45 100.40
C ILE A 395 2.05 45.91 101.20
N GLU A 396 1.63 44.67 100.96
CA GLU A 396 0.56 44.01 101.72
C GLU A 396 0.95 43.90 103.22
N ASP A 397 2.16 43.42 103.54
CA ASP A 397 2.66 43.28 104.93
C ASP A 397 2.76 44.63 105.67
N THR A 398 3.28 45.66 105.01
CA THR A 398 3.40 47.00 105.59
C THR A 398 2.05 47.69 105.78
N TYR A 399 1.11 47.47 104.86
CA TYR A 399 -0.25 47.99 104.99
C TYR A 399 -0.97 47.35 106.18
N GLU A 400 -0.89 46.02 106.29
CA GLU A 400 -1.49 45.26 107.40
C GLU A 400 -0.88 45.63 108.76
N SER A 401 0.44 45.86 108.82
CA SER A 401 1.14 46.20 110.05
C SER A 401 0.87 47.64 110.54
N CYS A 402 0.73 48.60 109.62
CA CYS A 402 0.73 50.03 109.95
C CYS A 402 -0.64 50.71 109.86
N ILE A 403 -1.59 50.14 109.11
CA ILE A 403 -2.89 50.77 108.85
C ILE A 403 -4.03 49.90 109.39
N ASP A 404 -4.31 48.76 108.74
CA ASP A 404 -5.37 47.81 109.11
C ASP A 404 -5.26 46.51 108.28
N SER A 405 -5.86 45.41 108.77
CA SER A 405 -5.95 44.14 108.03
C SER A 405 -6.56 44.32 106.63
N ASN A 406 -6.00 43.67 105.61
CA ASN A 406 -6.46 43.79 104.22
C ASN A 406 -7.72 42.94 103.94
N ASP A 407 -8.83 43.24 104.64
CA ASP A 407 -10.09 42.50 104.49
C ASP A 407 -10.82 42.77 103.15
N ALA A 408 -10.38 43.79 102.40
CA ALA A 408 -11.07 44.29 101.20
C ALA A 408 -10.36 43.97 99.86
N ASN A 409 -9.29 43.18 99.86
CA ASN A 409 -8.48 42.89 98.65
C ASN A 409 -8.14 44.15 97.85
N LEU A 410 -7.59 45.17 98.53
CA LEU A 410 -7.22 46.42 97.90
C LEU A 410 -6.10 46.21 96.87
N ASP A 411 -6.11 47.01 95.79
CA ASP A 411 -5.02 46.99 94.79
C ASP A 411 -3.71 47.49 95.41
N GLY A 412 -2.57 46.94 94.96
CA GLY A 412 -1.24 47.26 95.50
C GLY A 412 -0.92 48.75 95.43
N PHE A 413 -1.34 49.45 94.37
CA PHE A 413 -1.18 50.90 94.27
C PHE A 413 -2.03 51.66 95.30
N SER A 414 -3.25 51.20 95.54
CA SER A 414 -4.14 51.81 96.53
C SER A 414 -3.59 51.64 97.94
N MET A 415 -3.10 50.44 98.28
CA MET A 415 -2.41 50.19 99.55
C MET A 415 -1.20 51.11 99.72
N MET A 416 -0.36 51.24 98.68
CA MET A 416 0.81 52.11 98.71
C MET A 416 0.44 53.58 98.92
N LYS A 417 -0.63 54.07 98.27
CA LYS A 417 -1.09 55.45 98.43
C LYS A 417 -1.63 55.75 99.83
N TRP A 418 -2.26 54.77 100.48
CA TRP A 418 -2.68 54.90 101.88
C TRP A 418 -1.49 54.91 102.82
N ILE A 419 -0.48 54.07 102.58
CA ILE A 419 0.80 54.11 103.31
C ILE A 419 1.45 55.49 103.15
N GLU A 420 1.52 56.01 101.93
CA GLU A 420 2.07 57.35 101.65
C GLU A 420 1.29 58.44 102.37
N LYS A 421 -0.04 58.43 102.30
CA LYS A 421 -0.88 59.40 103.00
C LYS A 421 -0.71 59.33 104.52
N MET A 422 -0.63 58.12 105.09
CA MET A 422 -0.38 57.93 106.52
C MET A 422 1.00 58.47 106.89
N HIS A 423 2.00 58.21 106.05
CA HIS A 423 3.34 58.74 106.23
C HIS A 423 3.39 60.28 106.17
N GLU A 424 2.70 60.88 105.20
CA GLU A 424 2.56 62.34 105.08
C GLU A 424 1.82 62.96 106.27
N GLU A 425 0.74 62.35 106.75
CA GLU A 425 0.00 62.82 107.93
C GLU A 425 0.90 62.77 109.17
N LEU A 426 1.63 61.67 109.38
CA LEU A 426 2.61 61.55 110.46
C LEU A 426 3.72 62.60 110.36
N ASN A 427 4.21 62.89 109.15
CA ASN A 427 5.20 63.94 108.92
C ASN A 427 4.63 65.35 109.16
N LEU A 428 3.39 65.62 108.75
CA LEU A 428 2.72 66.90 109.01
C LEU A 428 2.51 67.10 110.51
N GLN A 429 2.17 66.04 111.24
CA GLN A 429 2.10 66.06 112.69
C GLN A 429 3.47 66.38 113.29
N LEU A 430 4.54 65.76 112.76
CA LEU A 430 5.91 66.04 113.16
C LEU A 430 6.32 67.51 112.92
N ASP A 431 5.93 68.10 111.79
CA ASP A 431 6.24 69.49 111.44
C ASP A 431 5.46 70.52 112.26
N ASN A 432 4.22 70.20 112.65
CA ASN A 432 3.37 71.07 113.48
C ASN A 432 3.71 71.02 114.97
N LEU A 433 4.73 70.25 115.39
CA LEU A 433 5.10 70.17 116.80
C LEU A 433 5.66 71.52 117.31
N PRO A 434 5.21 71.98 118.50
CA PRO A 434 5.78 73.16 119.15
C PRO A 434 7.30 73.07 119.30
N ARG A 435 8.00 74.18 119.06
CA ARG A 435 9.48 74.27 119.16
C ARG A 435 10.01 73.90 120.54
N GLU A 436 9.22 73.97 121.61
CA GLU A 436 9.63 73.44 122.92
C GLU A 436 9.73 71.92 122.93
N ILE A 437 8.74 71.24 122.34
CA ILE A 437 8.69 69.77 122.27
C ILE A 437 9.77 69.27 121.31
N VAL A 438 9.93 69.92 120.14
CA VAL A 438 11.01 69.60 119.20
C VAL A 438 12.37 69.75 119.86
N ARG A 439 12.67 70.86 120.54
CA ARG A 439 13.96 71.02 121.25
C ARG A 439 14.13 70.04 122.41
N ALA A 440 13.06 69.56 123.03
CA ALA A 440 13.14 68.53 124.07
C ALA A 440 13.43 67.15 123.46
N CYS A 441 12.74 66.80 122.37
CA CYS A 441 12.94 65.59 121.59
C CYS A 441 14.30 65.57 120.88
N GLU A 442 14.77 66.68 120.31
CA GLU A 442 16.12 66.83 119.75
C GLU A 442 17.16 66.67 120.86
N ARG A 443 16.99 67.31 122.03
CA ARG A 443 17.94 67.14 123.14
C ARG A 443 17.96 65.71 123.66
N GLU A 444 16.81 65.05 123.78
CA GLU A 444 16.74 63.64 124.18
C GLU A 444 17.24 62.71 123.07
N GLY A 445 16.96 63.02 121.80
CA GLY A 445 17.41 62.33 120.60
C GLY A 445 18.93 62.41 120.47
N PHE A 446 19.52 63.60 120.50
CA PHE A 446 20.97 63.78 120.58
C PHE A 446 21.57 63.10 121.82
N ARG A 447 20.85 63.04 122.95
CA ARG A 447 21.32 62.29 124.14
C ARG A 447 21.28 60.79 123.90
N GLN A 448 20.26 60.26 123.23
CA GLN A 448 20.13 58.85 122.87
C GLN A 448 21.11 58.47 121.78
N GLU A 449 21.23 59.24 120.71
CA GLU A 449 22.27 59.10 119.68
C GLU A 449 23.66 59.17 120.31
N MET A 450 23.95 60.15 121.17
CA MET A 450 25.24 60.21 121.86
C MET A 450 25.46 58.99 122.77
N LYS A 451 24.41 58.44 123.40
CA LYS A 451 24.49 57.18 124.16
C LYS A 451 24.75 56.00 123.22
N VAL A 452 24.05 55.90 122.09
CA VAL A 452 24.19 54.82 121.10
C VAL A 452 25.56 54.90 120.44
N ILE A 453 26.03 56.09 120.07
CA ILE A 453 27.37 56.33 119.54
C ILE A 453 28.43 55.97 120.58
N LYS A 454 28.31 56.41 121.84
CA LYS A 454 29.22 55.96 122.90
C LYS A 454 29.18 54.45 123.12
N GLN A 455 28.00 53.85 123.10
CA GLN A 455 27.84 52.39 123.23
C GLN A 455 28.43 51.67 122.02
N ALA A 456 28.28 52.20 120.81
CA ALA A 456 28.85 51.67 119.57
C ALA A 456 30.38 51.85 119.55
N GLU A 457 30.91 52.96 120.03
CA GLU A 457 32.35 53.19 120.20
C GLU A 457 32.93 52.31 121.29
N ASP A 458 32.26 52.15 122.44
CA ASP A 458 32.66 51.23 123.49
C ASP A 458 32.57 49.77 123.02
N ALA A 459 31.52 49.42 122.28
CA ALA A 459 31.37 48.10 121.67
C ALA A 459 32.44 47.88 120.61
N ALA A 460 32.71 48.85 119.73
CA ALA A 460 33.78 48.78 118.74
C ALA A 460 35.15 48.64 119.40
N ARG A 461 35.45 49.41 120.46
CA ARG A 461 36.67 49.26 121.26
C ARG A 461 36.77 47.90 121.92
N LYS A 462 35.66 47.37 122.48
CA LYS A 462 35.60 46.01 123.03
C LYS A 462 35.76 44.93 121.96
N PHE A 463 35.14 45.09 120.79
CA PHE A 463 35.26 44.21 119.64
C PHE A 463 36.69 44.22 119.10
N GLU A 464 37.32 45.39 118.99
CA GLU A 464 38.70 45.51 118.53
C GLU A 464 39.68 44.93 119.56
N LEU A 465 39.44 45.13 120.86
CA LEU A 465 40.17 44.45 121.92
C LEU A 465 39.98 42.93 121.85
N MET A 466 38.75 42.46 121.66
CA MET A 466 38.42 41.04 121.48
C MET A 466 39.14 40.48 120.25
N HIS A 467 39.12 41.18 119.12
CA HIS A 467 39.84 40.78 117.91
C HIS A 467 41.35 40.75 118.14
N ARG A 468 41.94 41.74 118.83
CA ARG A 468 43.37 41.72 119.20
C ARG A 468 43.71 40.55 120.12
N LEU A 469 42.85 40.24 121.09
CA LEU A 469 43.01 39.08 121.98
C LEU A 469 42.85 37.77 121.22
N LEU A 470 41.85 37.66 120.35
CA LEU A 470 41.64 36.51 119.47
C LEU A 470 42.79 36.33 118.50
N ASP A 471 43.36 37.41 117.95
CA ASP A 471 44.52 37.33 117.08
C ASP A 471 45.79 36.97 117.85
N ALA A 472 45.96 37.46 119.08
CA ALA A 472 47.05 37.03 119.96
C ALA A 472 46.91 35.55 120.35
N LEU A 473 45.69 35.10 120.65
CA LEU A 473 45.37 33.71 120.97
C LEU A 473 45.51 32.82 119.74
N LYS A 474 45.05 33.26 118.56
CA LYS A 474 45.32 32.62 117.27
C LYS A 474 46.82 32.55 117.01
N ARG A 475 47.60 33.61 117.22
CA ARG A 475 49.07 33.57 117.08
C ARG A 475 49.76 32.64 118.08
N LEU A 476 49.21 32.47 119.29
CA LEU A 476 49.71 31.52 120.29
C LEU A 476 49.33 30.07 119.96
N MET A 477 48.15 29.84 119.36
CA MET A 477 47.64 28.53 118.95
C MET A 477 48.07 28.14 117.53
N GLU A 478 48.48 29.10 116.70
CA GLU A 478 49.02 28.88 115.37
C GLU A 478 50.40 28.24 115.52
N PRO A 479 50.62 27.05 114.95
CA PRO A 479 51.92 26.42 114.98
C PRO A 479 52.94 27.34 114.28
N PRO A 480 54.19 27.47 114.80
CA PRO A 480 55.17 28.41 114.26
C PRO A 480 55.32 28.22 112.76
N ALA A 481 54.98 29.27 112.00
CA ALA A 481 55.05 29.25 110.55
C ALA A 481 56.47 28.85 110.10
N SER A 482 56.55 27.76 109.34
CA SER A 482 57.83 27.26 108.81
C SER A 482 58.51 28.37 107.99
N LYS A 483 59.61 28.91 108.52
CA LYS A 483 60.38 29.99 107.88
C LYS A 483 61.09 29.45 106.64
N LYS A 484 60.44 29.46 105.47
CA LYS A 484 61.14 29.47 104.19
C LYS A 484 61.32 30.92 103.77
N ARG A 485 62.58 31.39 103.75
CA ARG A 485 62.96 32.70 103.21
C ARG A 485 62.49 32.80 101.76
N PRO A 486 61.57 33.71 101.40
CA PRO A 486 61.34 34.03 99.99
C PRO A 486 62.54 34.86 99.51
N LEU A 487 63.24 34.34 98.50
CA LEU A 487 64.29 35.07 97.80
C LEU A 487 63.69 36.24 97.02
N ILE A 488 64.23 37.43 97.29
CA ILE A 488 63.90 38.72 96.65
C ILE A 488 64.14 38.61 95.14
N ARG A 489 63.11 38.84 94.32
CA ARG A 489 63.28 39.12 92.89
C ARG A 489 63.32 40.63 92.67
N ARG A 490 64.48 41.12 92.22
CA ARG A 490 64.63 42.45 91.60
C ARG A 490 64.40 42.29 90.10
N SER A 491 63.60 43.19 89.52
CA SER A 491 63.12 43.26 88.12
C SER A 491 61.84 42.48 87.77
N VAL A 492 60.94 43.20 87.08
CA VAL A 492 59.67 42.75 86.50
C VAL A 492 59.99 42.03 85.20
N PRO A 493 59.66 40.73 85.04
CA PRO A 493 59.75 40.07 83.76
C PRO A 493 58.59 40.51 82.88
N ILE A 494 58.90 40.84 81.62
CA ILE A 494 57.92 41.05 80.56
C ILE A 494 57.10 39.78 80.44
N ILE A 495 55.83 39.86 80.85
CA ILE A 495 54.84 38.83 80.57
C ILE A 495 54.53 38.97 79.08
N THR A 496 55.06 38.08 78.26
CA THR A 496 54.48 37.77 76.95
C THR A 496 53.07 37.26 77.19
N LYS A 497 52.08 38.16 77.10
CA LYS A 497 50.68 37.76 76.97
C LYS A 497 50.58 37.01 75.65
N LEU A 498 50.18 35.74 75.71
CA LEU A 498 49.61 35.06 74.56
C LEU A 498 48.55 35.99 73.96
N LYS A 499 48.66 36.26 72.66
CA LYS A 499 47.66 36.98 71.88
C LYS A 499 46.33 36.22 72.04
N PRO A 500 45.27 36.80 72.65
CA PRO A 500 43.95 36.19 72.55
C PRO A 500 43.57 36.12 71.06
N PRO A 501 42.77 35.11 70.64
CA PRO A 501 42.32 35.03 69.26
C PRO A 501 41.63 36.35 68.90
N LEU A 502 41.92 36.85 67.69
CA LEU A 502 41.30 38.07 67.16
C LEU A 502 39.79 37.98 67.35
N LEU A 503 39.24 38.86 68.18
CA LEU A 503 37.81 39.13 68.17
C LEU A 503 37.47 39.58 66.75
N SER A 504 36.45 38.95 66.16
CA SER A 504 35.89 39.36 64.88
C SER A 504 35.66 40.88 64.88
N PRO A 505 35.95 41.58 63.77
CA PRO A 505 35.78 43.02 63.72
C PRO A 505 34.31 43.33 64.00
N LYS A 506 34.06 44.05 65.10
CA LYS A 506 32.74 44.60 65.39
C LYS A 506 32.50 45.76 64.40
N PRO A 507 31.28 45.91 63.87
CA PRO A 507 30.94 47.01 62.98
C PRO A 507 31.21 48.36 63.67
N THR A 508 31.85 49.29 62.97
CA THR A 508 32.00 50.67 63.45
C THR A 508 30.66 51.40 63.38
N ASP A 509 30.39 52.36 64.27
CA ASP A 509 29.08 53.04 64.33
C ASP A 509 28.65 53.69 63.00
N GLU A 510 29.60 54.12 62.18
CA GLU A 510 29.36 54.66 60.84
C GLU A 510 28.99 53.56 59.81
N GLU A 511 29.62 52.39 59.90
CA GLU A 511 29.30 51.22 59.05
C GLU A 511 27.90 50.69 59.35
N ILE A 512 27.51 50.74 60.63
CA ILE A 512 26.16 50.41 61.06
C ILE A 512 25.13 51.34 60.44
N GLN A 513 25.39 52.65 60.45
CA GLN A 513 24.47 53.62 59.86
C GLN A 513 24.33 53.39 58.37
N TYR A 514 25.46 53.21 57.66
CA TYR A 514 25.42 52.91 56.23
C TYR A 514 24.62 51.63 55.92
N LEU A 515 24.89 50.55 56.65
CA LEU A 515 24.18 49.28 56.46
C LEU A 515 22.68 49.38 56.76
N THR A 516 22.30 50.21 57.73
CA THR A 516 20.89 50.39 58.12
C THR A 516 20.12 51.25 57.11
N PHE A 517 20.78 52.23 56.47
CA PHE A 517 20.12 53.20 55.60
C PHE A 517 20.24 52.90 54.11
N PHE A 518 21.30 52.22 53.66
CA PHE A 518 21.63 52.09 52.24
C PHE A 518 21.76 50.63 51.75
N THR A 519 21.48 49.64 52.61
CA THR A 519 21.47 48.22 52.24
C THR A 519 20.33 47.48 52.92
N ASP A 520 19.95 46.31 52.40
CA ASP A 520 18.92 45.44 53.01
C ASP A 520 19.44 44.63 54.22
N TYR A 521 20.54 45.06 54.84
CA TYR A 521 21.18 44.36 55.96
C TYR A 521 20.29 44.38 57.20
N CYS A 522 20.00 43.19 57.77
CA CYS A 522 19.17 43.07 58.97
C CYS A 522 19.92 42.35 60.10
N ARG A 523 20.20 43.06 61.20
CA ARG A 523 21.00 42.58 62.36
C ARG A 523 20.53 41.27 63.01
N LEU A 524 19.24 40.93 62.85
CA LEU A 524 18.64 39.73 63.43
C LEU A 524 18.74 38.50 62.50
N ARG A 525 18.97 38.71 61.20
CA ARG A 525 18.91 37.67 60.17
C ARG A 525 20.28 37.37 59.55
N ASP A 526 21.18 38.36 59.48
CA ASP A 526 22.46 38.25 58.77
C ASP A 526 23.68 38.51 59.69
N ASP A 527 24.65 37.59 59.64
CA ASP A 527 25.95 37.75 60.28
C ASP A 527 26.82 38.78 59.54
N PHE A 528 27.30 39.80 60.25
CA PHE A 528 28.03 40.95 59.68
C PHE A 528 29.24 40.55 58.81
N VAL A 529 30.04 39.58 59.25
CA VAL A 529 31.27 39.15 58.55
C VAL A 529 30.93 38.51 57.20
N THR A 530 29.85 37.74 57.15
CA THR A 530 29.36 37.01 55.97
C THR A 530 28.63 37.93 54.99
N TYR A 531 27.98 38.99 55.48
CA TYR A 531 27.35 40.00 54.63
C TYR A 531 28.39 40.94 54.01
N ARG A 532 29.47 41.26 54.75
CA ARG A 532 30.56 42.13 54.27
C ARG A 532 31.33 41.56 53.07
N SER A 533 31.43 40.23 52.94
CA SER A 533 32.06 39.60 51.77
C SER A 533 31.22 39.62 50.49
N LYS A 534 29.98 40.15 50.52
CA LYS A 534 29.11 40.28 49.35
C LYS A 534 29.32 41.61 48.59
N PHE A 535 30.11 42.54 49.14
CA PHE A 535 30.45 43.78 48.44
C PHE A 535 31.55 43.53 47.39
N PRO A 536 31.53 44.23 46.24
CA PRO A 536 32.61 44.17 45.25
C PRO A 536 33.95 44.59 45.88
N ASP A 537 35.05 43.92 45.54
CA ASP A 537 36.39 44.12 46.13
C ASP A 537 36.90 45.58 46.04
N ASP A 538 36.38 46.37 45.11
CA ASP A 538 36.72 47.79 44.93
C ASP A 538 36.04 48.74 45.95
N PHE A 539 35.14 48.23 46.79
CA PHE A 539 34.36 49.05 47.73
C PHE A 539 34.96 49.05 49.14
N ASN A 540 35.86 50.00 49.40
CA ASN A 540 36.60 50.09 50.65
C ASN A 540 35.86 50.94 51.70
N LEU A 541 35.09 50.28 52.59
CA LEU A 541 34.27 50.89 53.65
C LEU A 541 35.07 51.49 54.84
N THR A 542 36.39 51.52 54.76
CA THR A 542 37.26 51.94 55.88
C THR A 542 37.36 53.46 56.02
N PHE A 543 36.83 54.24 55.06
CA PHE A 543 36.80 55.73 55.02
C PHE A 543 38.06 56.42 55.56
N GLN A 544 39.24 55.85 55.31
CA GLN A 544 40.51 56.48 55.64
C GLN A 544 40.81 57.55 54.59
N SER A 545 41.17 58.76 55.06
CA SER A 545 41.60 59.86 54.22
C SER A 545 42.79 59.43 53.34
N LYS A 546 42.61 59.39 52.01
CA LYS A 546 43.72 59.28 51.05
C LYS A 546 44.61 60.53 51.16
N ARG A 547 45.67 60.43 51.95
CA ARG A 547 46.91 61.21 51.79
C ARG A 547 48.08 60.26 52.00
N ASP A 548 49.02 60.40 51.09
CA ASP A 548 50.36 59.79 51.07
C ASP A 548 50.44 58.32 50.62
N ASP A 549 50.16 58.11 49.33
CA ASP A 549 50.82 57.07 48.51
C ASP A 549 50.96 57.60 47.07
N LYS A 550 51.76 58.65 46.92
CA LYS A 550 52.28 59.14 45.63
C LYS A 550 53.78 59.44 45.66
N GLU A 551 54.50 59.02 46.71
CA GLU A 551 55.94 59.26 46.87
C GLU A 551 56.75 57.98 47.16
N LYS A 552 56.23 56.78 46.83
CA LYS A 552 56.97 55.52 47.01
C LYS A 552 57.00 54.58 45.81
N GLU A 553 56.56 55.04 44.63
CA GLU A 553 56.76 54.32 43.36
C GLU A 553 57.77 55.01 42.42
N GLU A 554 58.36 56.16 42.80
CA GLU A 554 59.43 56.82 42.01
C GLU A 554 60.85 56.65 42.58
N GLU A 555 61.03 55.98 43.73
CA GLU A 555 62.36 55.74 44.33
C GLU A 555 62.91 54.30 44.17
N GLU A 556 62.16 53.36 43.58
CA GLU A 556 62.69 52.02 43.25
C GLU A 556 63.15 51.88 41.78
N GLU A 557 62.76 52.79 40.86
CA GLU A 557 63.24 52.77 39.46
C GLU A 557 64.59 53.49 39.25
N THR A 558 65.19 54.11 40.27
CA THR A 558 66.50 54.80 40.15
C THR A 558 67.68 54.09 40.84
N THR A 559 67.48 52.88 41.36
CA THR A 559 68.57 52.06 41.95
C THR A 559 68.92 50.77 41.21
N GLU A 560 68.30 50.47 40.06
CA GLU A 560 68.73 49.38 39.16
C GLU A 560 69.39 49.84 37.85
N GLU A 561 69.57 51.16 37.65
CA GLU A 561 70.39 51.71 36.55
C GLU A 561 71.84 52.06 36.96
N LYS A 562 72.29 51.58 38.13
CA LYS A 562 73.70 51.61 38.57
C LYS A 562 74.20 50.27 39.12
N ARG A 563 73.93 49.19 38.37
CA ARG A 563 74.74 47.96 38.38
C ARG A 563 74.79 47.35 36.98
N LYS A 564 75.66 47.92 36.14
CA LYS A 564 76.53 47.12 35.27
C LYS A 564 77.79 46.79 36.04
#